data_AF-E0SK04-F1
#
_entry.id   AF-E0SK04-F1
#
_cell.length_a   1.000
_cell.length_b   1.000
_cell.length_c   1.000
_cell.angle_alpha   90.00
_cell.angle_beta   90.00
_cell.angle_gamma   90.00
#
_symmetry.space_group_name_H-M   'P 1'
#
loop_
_entity.id
_entity.type
_entity.pdbx_description
1 polymer ?
#
loop_
_entity_poly.entity_id
_entity_poly.type
_entity_poly.pdbx_seq_one_letter_code
_entity_poly.pdbx_strand_id
1 'polypeptide(L)'
;MHGYEEAELGIRLRHAQYKLHRLNVPYFRHTSYTMPTYKMLQYRWRNGFLWAPGELLRSAWGMPYFREALHIVKNEAVFAVYLLALVMSLLTFNAVVIGAALLPLLAFVALKTIKNRSLLNGLQSVMNLAVFSAGLIKGLTRPVRDPMTPPDSKVIHE
;
A
#
# COMPACT_ATOMS: atom_id res chain seq x y z
N MET A 1 -12.16 4.75 5.17
CA MET A 1 -11.04 3.91 4.70
C MET A 1 -9.94 3.99 5.75
N HIS A 2 -8.96 3.08 5.75
CA HIS A 2 -7.88 3.14 6.77
C HIS A 2 -6.71 4.04 6.34
N GLY A 3 -6.66 4.48 5.08
CA GLY A 3 -5.64 5.36 4.53
C GLY A 3 -5.97 5.77 3.10
N TYR A 4 -5.15 6.62 2.49
CA TYR A 4 -5.36 7.17 1.13
C TYR A 4 -6.65 7.99 0.94
N GLU A 5 -7.35 8.38 2.00
CA GLU A 5 -8.56 9.22 1.93
C GLU A 5 -8.27 10.57 1.29
N GLU A 6 -7.16 11.22 1.67
CA GLU A 6 -6.73 12.47 1.06
C GLU A 6 -6.40 12.32 -0.44
N ALA A 7 -5.83 11.17 -0.83
CA ALA A 7 -5.50 10.89 -2.21
C ALA A 7 -6.76 10.62 -3.04
N GLU A 8 -7.72 9.85 -2.52
CA GLU A 8 -9.02 9.59 -3.13
C GLU A 8 -9.83 10.88 -3.31
N LEU A 9 -9.90 11.70 -2.28
CA LEU A 9 -10.55 13.00 -2.32
C LEU A 9 -9.87 13.92 -3.34
N GLY A 10 -8.53 13.93 -3.36
CA GLY A 10 -7.76 14.70 -4.33
C GLY A 10 -8.06 14.30 -5.77
N ILE A 11 -8.16 13.00 -6.05
CA ILE A 11 -8.57 12.48 -7.37
C ILE A 11 -9.97 12.96 -7.73
N ARG A 12 -10.93 12.83 -6.81
CA ARG A 12 -12.32 13.24 -7.03
C ARG A 12 -12.47 14.74 -7.29
N LEU A 13 -11.77 15.57 -6.53
CA LEU A 13 -11.75 17.02 -6.72
C LEU A 13 -11.21 17.39 -8.10
N ARG A 14 -10.10 16.78 -8.53
CA ARG A 14 -9.55 17.00 -9.88
C ARG A 14 -10.52 16.55 -10.97
N HIS A 15 -11.17 15.41 -10.79
CA HIS A 15 -12.13 14.90 -11.77
C HIS A 15 -13.38 15.82 -11.86
N ALA A 16 -13.80 16.40 -10.74
CA ALA A 16 -14.83 17.44 -10.68
C ALA A 16 -14.34 18.84 -11.14
N GLN A 17 -13.18 18.92 -11.80
CA GLN A 17 -12.58 20.14 -12.35
C GLN A 17 -12.19 21.19 -11.30
N TYR A 18 -12.09 20.81 -10.02
CA TYR A 18 -11.54 21.69 -9.00
C TYR A 18 -10.01 21.71 -9.05
N LYS A 19 -9.44 22.89 -8.80
CA LYS A 19 -8.00 23.09 -8.71
C LYS A 19 -7.53 22.95 -7.27
N LEU A 20 -6.60 22.03 -7.04
CA LEU A 20 -5.91 21.92 -5.75
C LEU A 20 -4.72 22.87 -5.74
N HIS A 21 -4.69 23.80 -4.79
CA HIS A 21 -3.57 24.72 -4.59
C HIS A 21 -2.99 24.54 -3.19
N ARG A 22 -1.69 24.29 -3.12
CA ARG A 22 -0.97 24.20 -1.85
C ARG A 22 -0.53 25.61 -1.43
N LEU A 23 -1.01 26.08 -0.28
CA LEU A 23 -0.57 27.33 0.31
C LEU A 23 0.88 27.19 0.81
N ASN A 24 1.74 28.16 0.51
CA ASN A 24 3.15 28.17 0.93
C ASN A 24 3.34 28.73 2.35
N VAL A 25 2.39 28.43 3.25
CA VAL A 25 2.45 28.86 4.65
C VAL A 25 2.41 27.59 5.52
N PRO A 26 3.44 27.33 6.33
CA PRO A 26 3.46 26.15 7.21
C PRO A 26 2.48 26.37 8.37
N TYR A 27 1.25 25.87 8.22
CA TYR A 27 0.20 26.03 9.23
C TYR A 27 0.24 24.95 10.32
N PHE A 28 0.71 23.74 9.98
CA PHE A 28 0.77 22.60 10.91
C PHE A 28 2.06 21.81 10.75
N ARG A 29 2.55 21.26 11.88
CA ARG A 29 3.66 20.30 11.91
C ARG A 29 3.11 18.96 12.36
N HIS A 30 3.08 17.98 11.46
CA HIS A 30 2.76 16.61 11.82
C HIS A 30 4.00 15.94 12.41
N THR A 31 3.96 15.63 13.70
CA THR A 31 4.93 14.71 14.31
C THR A 31 4.43 13.29 14.09
N SER A 32 5.24 12.47 13.42
CA SER A 32 4.95 11.04 13.31
C SER A 32 5.49 10.32 14.54
N TYR A 33 4.83 9.25 14.94
CA TYR A 33 5.34 8.38 16.01
C TYR A 33 6.73 7.83 15.67
N THR A 34 7.68 8.05 16.56
CA THR A 34 9.03 7.48 16.49
C THR A 34 9.03 6.06 17.03
N MET A 35 8.49 5.12 16.25
CA MET A 35 8.51 3.69 16.58
C MET A 35 9.64 2.97 15.83
N PRO A 36 10.24 1.92 16.43
CA PRO A 36 11.12 1.01 15.71
C PRO A 36 10.43 0.41 14.48
N THR A 37 11.17 0.22 13.38
CA THR A 37 10.65 -0.17 12.06
C THR A 37 9.70 -1.37 12.10
N TYR A 38 10.07 -2.43 12.83
CA TYR A 38 9.24 -3.63 12.95
C TYR A 38 7.94 -3.40 13.73
N LYS A 39 8.01 -2.66 14.85
CA LYS A 39 6.81 -2.30 15.64
C LYS A 39 5.87 -1.44 14.81
N MET A 40 6.40 -0.52 14.01
CA MET A 40 5.62 0.31 13.10
C MET A 40 4.92 -0.53 12.01
N LEU A 41 5.60 -1.52 11.45
CA LEU A 41 5.01 -2.41 10.45
C LEU A 41 3.86 -3.25 11.04
N GLN A 42 4.08 -3.82 12.23
CA GLN A 42 3.05 -4.57 12.95
C GLN A 42 1.84 -3.69 13.32
N TYR A 43 2.10 -2.46 13.79
CA TYR A 43 1.07 -1.48 14.10
C TYR A 43 0.23 -1.13 12.86
N ARG A 44 0.87 -0.84 11.73
CA ARG A 44 0.19 -0.54 10.47
C ARG A 44 -0.63 -1.71 9.94
N TRP A 45 -0.18 -2.94 10.17
CA TRP A 45 -0.93 -4.14 9.79
C TRP A 45 -2.16 -4.31 10.66
N ARG A 46 -2.01 -4.17 11.98
CA ARG A 46 -3.10 -4.35 12.95
C ARG A 46 -4.19 -3.29 12.79
N ASN A 47 -3.80 -2.06 12.49
CA ASN A 47 -4.74 -0.95 12.26
C ASN A 47 -5.26 -0.86 10.82
N GLY A 48 -4.84 -1.76 9.93
CA GLY A 48 -5.36 -1.81 8.56
C GLY A 48 -4.83 -0.74 7.60
N PHE A 49 -3.87 0.10 8.01
CA PHE A 49 -3.21 1.07 7.11
C PHE A 49 -2.59 0.40 5.88
N LEU A 50 -2.07 -0.83 6.04
CA LEU A 50 -1.51 -1.63 4.95
C LEU A 50 -2.58 -2.15 3.98
N TRP A 51 -3.87 -2.10 4.34
CA TRP A 51 -5.00 -2.53 3.51
C TRP A 51 -5.54 -1.40 2.64
N ALA A 52 -5.18 -0.15 2.97
CA ALA A 52 -5.65 1.05 2.29
C ALA A 52 -5.42 1.07 0.76
N PRO A 53 -4.29 0.55 0.20
CA PRO A 53 -4.13 0.44 -1.25
C PRO A 53 -5.23 -0.39 -1.94
N GLY A 54 -5.64 -1.49 -1.30
CA GLY A 54 -6.71 -2.35 -1.81
C GLY A 54 -8.09 -1.70 -1.65
N GLU A 55 -8.33 -1.01 -0.53
CA GLU A 55 -9.56 -0.23 -0.31
C GLU A 55 -9.71 0.90 -1.35
N LEU A 56 -8.61 1.59 -1.70
CA LEU A 56 -8.59 2.64 -2.73
C LEU A 56 -8.94 2.09 -4.12
N LEU A 57 -8.32 0.98 -4.53
CA LEU A 57 -8.63 0.35 -5.81
C LEU A 57 -10.08 -0.13 -5.88
N ARG A 58 -10.59 -0.67 -4.76
CA ARG A 58 -11.96 -1.15 -4.63
C ARG A 58 -12.97 0.00 -4.74
N SER A 59 -12.73 1.13 -4.08
CA SER A 59 -13.66 2.27 -4.15
C SER A 59 -13.63 2.97 -5.51
N ALA A 60 -12.48 2.96 -6.18
CA ALA A 60 -12.34 3.49 -7.53
C ALA A 60 -12.87 2.52 -8.60
N TRP A 61 -13.23 1.28 -8.22
CA TRP A 61 -13.71 0.27 -9.16
C TRP A 61 -15.04 0.69 -9.80
N GLY A 62 -15.07 0.77 -11.13
CA GLY A 62 -16.24 1.24 -11.89
C GLY A 62 -16.34 2.76 -12.02
N MET A 63 -15.40 3.52 -11.45
CA MET A 63 -15.36 4.99 -11.56
C MET A 63 -14.42 5.44 -12.68
N PRO A 64 -14.64 6.62 -13.31
CA PRO A 64 -13.79 7.11 -14.40
C PRO A 64 -12.34 7.36 -13.98
N TYR A 65 -12.11 7.56 -12.68
CA TYR A 65 -10.79 7.81 -12.10
C TYR A 65 -10.04 6.55 -11.64
N PHE A 66 -10.52 5.35 -11.98
CA PHE A 66 -9.86 4.08 -11.63
C PHE A 66 -8.40 4.02 -12.06
N ARG A 67 -8.09 4.57 -13.25
CA ARG A 67 -6.71 4.60 -13.78
C ARG A 67 -5.77 5.44 -12.93
N GLU A 68 -6.24 6.57 -12.40
CA GLU A 68 -5.44 7.40 -11.49
C GLU A 68 -5.20 6.67 -10.16
N ALA A 69 -6.23 6.06 -9.59
CA ALA A 69 -6.11 5.26 -8.38
C ALA A 69 -5.09 4.12 -8.58
N LEU A 70 -5.15 3.41 -9.70
CA LEU A 70 -4.20 2.35 -10.03
C LEU A 70 -2.78 2.86 -10.25
N HIS A 71 -2.62 4.07 -10.79
CA HIS A 71 -1.30 4.69 -10.94
C HIS A 71 -0.65 5.01 -9.58
N ILE A 72 -1.44 5.39 -8.57
CA ILE A 72 -0.95 5.66 -7.20
C ILE A 72 -0.39 4.38 -6.56
N VAL A 73 -1.08 3.25 -6.71
CA VAL A 73 -0.68 1.96 -6.10
C VAL A 73 0.02 1.02 -7.07
N LYS A 74 0.57 1.56 -8.17
CA LYS A 74 1.16 0.77 -9.26
C LYS A 74 2.28 -0.13 -8.77
N ASN A 75 3.13 0.37 -7.88
CA ASN A 75 4.31 -0.37 -7.44
C ASN A 75 3.91 -1.56 -6.56
N GLU A 76 2.97 -1.35 -5.65
CA GLU A 76 2.39 -2.37 -4.79
C GLU A 76 1.62 -3.41 -5.61
N ALA A 77 0.85 -2.97 -6.59
CA ALA A 77 0.09 -3.85 -7.48
C ALA A 77 1.00 -4.72 -8.34
N VAL A 78 2.02 -4.14 -8.98
CA VAL A 78 3.01 -4.89 -9.78
C VAL A 78 3.73 -5.92 -8.91
N PHE A 79 4.15 -5.54 -7.69
CA PHE A 79 4.81 -6.47 -6.78
C PHE A 79 3.87 -7.57 -6.28
N ALA A 80 2.59 -7.26 -6.04
CA ALA A 80 1.60 -8.26 -5.68
C ALA A 80 1.38 -9.29 -6.80
N VAL A 81 1.24 -8.84 -8.05
CA VAL A 81 1.12 -9.72 -9.22
C VAL A 81 2.37 -10.58 -9.38
N TYR A 82 3.55 -9.99 -9.19
CA TYR A 82 4.81 -10.73 -9.23
C TYR A 82 4.89 -11.80 -8.14
N LEU A 83 4.51 -11.50 -6.90
CA LEU A 83 4.47 -12.50 -5.83
C LEU A 83 3.47 -13.63 -6.13
N LEU A 84 2.31 -13.32 -6.70
CA LEU A 84 1.34 -14.32 -7.14
C LEU A 84 1.93 -15.22 -8.24
N ALA A 85 2.61 -14.63 -9.23
CA ALA A 85 3.29 -15.39 -10.28
C ALA A 85 4.41 -16.28 -9.70
N LEU A 86 5.14 -15.81 -8.70
CA LEU A 86 6.16 -16.59 -8.00
C LEU A 86 5.55 -17.78 -7.25
N VAL A 87 4.43 -17.57 -6.53
CA VAL A 87 3.69 -18.67 -5.87
C VAL A 87 3.17 -19.68 -6.89
N MET A 88 2.60 -19.22 -8.01
CA MET A 88 2.17 -20.10 -9.10
C MET A 88 3.34 -20.88 -9.71
N SER A 89 4.53 -20.26 -9.83
CA SER A 89 5.72 -20.95 -10.32
C SER A 89 6.20 -22.07 -9.39
N LEU A 90 6.06 -21.87 -8.07
CA LEU A 90 6.40 -22.86 -7.05
C LEU A 90 5.44 -24.07 -7.11
N LEU A 91 4.16 -23.83 -7.41
CA LEU A 91 3.15 -24.87 -7.61
C LEU A 91 3.44 -25.76 -8.84
N THR A 92 4.22 -25.29 -9.81
CA THR A 92 4.62 -26.06 -11.00
C THR A 92 5.73 -27.08 -10.71
N PHE A 93 6.39 -27.00 -9.53
CA PHE A 93 7.51 -27.87 -9.11
C PHE A 93 8.68 -28.00 -10.12
N ASN A 94 8.78 -27.08 -11.09
CA ASN A 94 9.82 -27.10 -12.11
C ASN A 94 10.97 -26.17 -11.70
N ALA A 95 12.15 -26.74 -11.46
CA ALA A 95 13.33 -25.99 -11.00
C ALA A 95 13.76 -24.86 -11.95
N VAL A 96 13.56 -25.02 -13.27
CA VAL A 96 13.90 -23.99 -14.26
C VAL A 96 12.96 -22.79 -14.15
N VAL A 97 11.67 -23.03 -14.00
CA VAL A 97 10.64 -21.98 -13.88
C VAL A 97 10.81 -21.24 -12.55
N ILE A 98 11.09 -21.97 -11.47
CA ILE A 98 11.36 -21.41 -10.15
C ILE A 98 12.64 -20.53 -10.19
N GLY A 99 13.72 -21.02 -10.80
CA GLY A 99 14.96 -20.26 -10.94
C GLY A 99 14.79 -18.98 -11.77
N ALA A 100 14.06 -19.06 -12.89
CA ALA A 100 13.75 -17.90 -13.72
C ALA A 100 12.87 -16.87 -12.98
N ALA A 101 11.93 -17.32 -12.15
CA ALA A 101 11.12 -16.43 -11.33
C ALA A 101 11.93 -15.75 -10.22
N LEU A 102 12.92 -16.43 -9.62
CA LEU A 102 13.76 -15.90 -8.54
C LEU A 102 14.79 -14.84 -8.98
N LEU A 103 15.32 -14.95 -10.21
CA LEU A 103 16.31 -14.02 -10.75
C LEU A 103 15.91 -12.52 -10.64
N PRO A 104 14.71 -12.09 -11.06
CA PRO A 104 14.31 -10.70 -10.93
C PRO A 104 14.12 -10.24 -9.47
N LEU A 105 13.68 -11.13 -8.56
CA LEU A 105 13.64 -10.80 -7.12
C LEU A 105 15.05 -10.55 -6.57
N LEU A 106 15.98 -11.44 -6.89
CA LEU A 106 17.39 -11.32 -6.48
C LEU A 106 18.03 -10.05 -7.07
N ALA A 107 17.76 -9.75 -8.34
CA ALA A 107 18.22 -8.52 -8.97
C ALA A 107 17.64 -7.27 -8.28
N PHE A 108 16.34 -7.28 -7.93
CA PHE A 108 15.71 -6.18 -7.20
C PHE A 108 16.32 -5.97 -5.81
N VAL A 109 16.57 -7.06 -5.06
CA VAL A 109 17.24 -7.01 -3.75
C VAL A 109 18.67 -6.51 -3.89
N ALA A 110 19.43 -6.98 -4.89
CA ALA A 110 20.79 -6.55 -5.15
C ALA A 110 20.86 -5.05 -5.49
N LEU A 111 20.00 -4.59 -6.40
CA LEU A 111 19.92 -3.16 -6.77
C LEU A 111 19.55 -2.27 -5.58
N LYS A 112 18.61 -2.70 -4.74
CA LYS A 112 18.24 -1.98 -3.52
C LYS A 112 19.36 -1.99 -2.48
N THR A 113 20.08 -3.10 -2.34
CA THR A 113 21.25 -3.22 -1.46
C THR A 113 22.35 -2.26 -1.89
N ILE A 114 22.68 -2.23 -3.19
CA ILE A 114 23.70 -1.34 -3.75
C ILE A 114 23.30 0.13 -3.54
N LYS A 115 22.05 0.48 -3.86
CA LYS A 115 21.55 1.86 -3.73
C LYS A 115 21.49 2.33 -2.27
N ASN A 116 21.08 1.47 -1.35
CA ASN A 116 20.92 1.82 0.07
C ASN A 116 22.16 1.52 0.92
N ARG A 117 23.25 1.00 0.31
CA ARG A 117 24.51 0.58 0.95
C ARG A 117 24.34 -0.32 2.18
N SER A 118 23.21 -1.03 2.29
CA SER A 118 22.87 -1.84 3.45
C SER A 118 21.94 -2.97 3.05
N LEU A 119 22.36 -4.21 3.32
CA LEU A 119 21.59 -5.43 3.12
C LEU A 119 20.31 -5.44 3.95
N LEU A 120 20.39 -4.95 5.20
CA LEU A 120 19.23 -4.82 6.09
C LEU A 120 18.16 -3.91 5.48
N ASN A 121 18.55 -2.80 4.86
CA ASN A 121 17.62 -1.88 4.22
C ASN A 121 17.00 -2.48 2.95
N GLY A 122 17.77 -3.28 2.20
CA GLY A 122 17.25 -4.05 1.06
C GLY A 122 16.19 -5.05 1.48
N LEU A 123 16.49 -5.87 2.51
CA LEU A 123 15.56 -6.87 3.04
C LEU A 123 14.30 -6.24 3.64
N GLN A 124 14.44 -5.15 4.40
CA GLN A 124 13.31 -4.40 4.95
C GLN A 124 12.42 -3.82 3.85
N SER A 125 13.01 -3.36 2.73
CA SER A 125 12.23 -2.86 1.59
C SER A 125 11.38 -3.97 0.97
N VAL A 126 11.93 -5.19 0.84
CA VAL A 126 11.21 -6.34 0.31
C VAL A 126 10.10 -6.78 1.28
N MET A 127 10.40 -6.86 2.58
CA MET A 127 9.39 -7.18 3.60
C MET A 127 8.24 -6.18 3.60
N ASN A 128 8.53 -4.87 3.55
CA ASN A 128 7.50 -3.85 3.46
C ASN A 128 6.62 -4.07 2.23
N LEU A 129 7.23 -4.25 1.06
CA LEU A 129 6.50 -4.41 -0.19
C LEU A 129 5.65 -5.69 -0.23
N ALA A 130 6.14 -6.77 0.38
CA ALA A 130 5.38 -8.01 0.56
C ALA A 130 4.17 -7.82 1.48
N VAL A 131 4.33 -7.11 2.61
CA VAL A 131 3.22 -6.82 3.53
C VAL A 131 2.20 -5.87 2.90
N PHE A 132 2.65 -4.86 2.13
CA PHE A 132 1.76 -4.00 1.34
C PHE A 132 1.00 -4.79 0.27
N SER A 133 1.65 -5.73 -0.39
CA SER A 133 1.01 -6.59 -1.40
C SER A 133 -0.06 -7.49 -0.79
N ALA A 134 0.26 -8.15 0.33
CA ALA A 134 -0.71 -8.93 1.09
C ALA A 134 -1.87 -8.06 1.59
N GLY A 135 -1.55 -6.83 2.02
CA GLY A 135 -2.54 -5.85 2.44
C GLY A 135 -3.45 -5.38 1.30
N LEU A 136 -2.92 -5.20 0.09
CA LEU A 136 -3.70 -4.85 -1.11
C LEU A 136 -4.73 -5.95 -1.42
N ILE A 137 -4.31 -7.21 -1.44
CA ILE A 137 -5.21 -8.36 -1.67
C ILE A 137 -6.30 -8.38 -0.61
N LYS A 138 -5.93 -8.23 0.67
CA LYS A 138 -6.89 -8.22 1.78
C LYS A 138 -7.84 -7.02 1.72
N GLY A 139 -7.35 -5.84 1.34
CA GLY A 139 -8.15 -4.62 1.18
C GLY A 139 -9.19 -4.74 0.07
N LEU A 140 -8.87 -5.41 -1.04
CA LEU A 140 -9.83 -5.69 -2.11
C LEU A 140 -10.99 -6.59 -1.64
N THR A 141 -10.71 -7.54 -0.74
CA THR A 141 -11.73 -8.47 -0.22
C THR A 141 -12.62 -7.87 0.87
N ARG A 142 -12.24 -6.74 1.48
CA ARG A 142 -13.04 -6.13 2.54
C ARG A 142 -14.23 -5.34 1.96
N PRO A 143 -15.43 -5.44 2.58
CA PRO A 143 -16.55 -4.60 2.20
C PRO A 143 -16.29 -3.15 2.61
N VAL A 144 -16.70 -2.23 1.75
CA VAL A 144 -16.69 -0.79 2.06
C VAL A 144 -17.70 -0.58 3.18
N ARG A 145 -17.26 0.05 4.28
CA ARG A 145 -18.12 0.37 5.42
C ARG A 145 -19.08 1.49 5.00
N ASP A 146 -20.36 1.35 5.33
CA ASP A 146 -21.38 2.33 4.96
C ASP A 146 -21.05 3.69 5.58
N PRO A 147 -20.96 4.78 4.79
CA PRO A 147 -20.70 6.13 5.31
C PRO A 147 -21.74 6.62 6.31
N MET A 148 -22.96 6.05 6.32
CA MET A 148 -24.00 6.39 7.28
C MET A 148 -23.86 5.66 8.62
N THR A 149 -22.92 4.71 8.73
CA THR A 149 -22.68 4.04 10.02
C THR A 149 -21.80 4.92 10.91
N PRO A 150 -22.29 5.40 12.06
CA PRO A 150 -21.49 6.21 12.96
C PRO A 150 -20.31 5.38 13.49
N PRO A 151 -19.12 6.00 13.65
CA PRO A 151 -17.99 5.32 14.25
C PRO A 151 -18.29 4.99 15.72
N ASP A 152 -17.81 3.84 16.20
CA ASP A 152 -17.84 3.52 17.62
C ASP A 152 -17.10 4.61 18.39
N SER A 153 -17.86 5.38 19.17
CA SER A 153 -17.32 6.43 20.04
C SER A 153 -17.56 6.02 21.49
N LYS A 154 -16.50 6.08 22.29
CA LYS A 154 -16.59 5.90 23.74
C LYS A 154 -16.44 7.28 24.36
N VAL A 155 -17.52 7.79 24.93
CA VAL A 155 -17.47 9.03 25.70
C VAL A 155 -16.65 8.77 26.95
N ILE A 156 -15.53 9.47 27.09
CA ILE A 156 -14.68 9.40 28.27
C ILE A 156 -15.20 10.49 29.21
N HIS A 157 -15.86 10.11 30.29
CA HIS A 157 -16.21 11.03 31.37
C HIS A 157 -14.98 11.22 32.27
N GLU A 158 -14.59 12.48 32.51
CA GLU A 158 -13.67 12.88 33.59
C GLU A 158 -14.35 12.80 34.95
#